data_AF-A0A967N1E5-F1
#
_entry.id   AF-A0A967N1E5-F1
#
_cell.length_a   1.000
_cell.length_b   1.000
_cell.length_c   1.000
_cell.angle_alpha   90.00
_cell.angle_beta   90.00
_cell.angle_gamma   90.00
#
_symmetry.space_group_name_H-M   'P 1'
#
loop_
_entity.id
_entity.type
_entity.pdbx_description
1 polymer ?
#
loop_
_entity_poly.entity_id
_entity_poly.type
_entity_poly.pdbx_seq_one_letter_code
_entity_poly.pdbx_strand_id
1 'polypeptide(L)'
;MKTIDGNEAVANVAHKLNEVIAIYPITPSSPMGEFADAWSAVGNENIWGTVPLVMEMQAEGGAAGAVHGALQTGSLTTTFTASQGLLLMIPNMYK
;
A
#
# COMPACT_ATOMS: atom_id res chain seq x y z
N MET A 1 -6.14 -21.74 11.15
CA MET A 1 -4.78 -21.23 11.45
C MET A 1 -3.95 -21.40 10.19
N LYS A 2 -3.31 -20.35 9.70
CA LYS A 2 -2.46 -20.36 8.49
C LYS A 2 -1.05 -20.00 8.91
N THR A 3 -0.03 -20.68 8.38
CA THR A 3 1.37 -20.32 8.58
C THR A 3 1.76 -19.34 7.49
N ILE A 4 2.04 -18.09 7.87
CA ILE A 4 2.41 -16.99 6.99
C ILE A 4 3.50 -16.15 7.65
N ASP A 5 4.26 -15.39 6.86
CA ASP A 5 5.20 -14.42 7.41
C ASP A 5 4.51 -13.10 7.82
N GLY A 6 5.28 -12.19 8.41
CA GLY A 6 4.77 -10.90 8.88
C GLY A 6 4.32 -9.96 7.75
N ASN A 7 4.99 -9.98 6.59
CA ASN A 7 4.62 -9.15 5.46
C ASN A 7 3.28 -9.60 4.88
N GLU A 8 3.08 -10.91 4.67
CA GLU A 8 1.80 -11.44 4.21
C GLU A 8 0.67 -11.12 5.22
N ALA A 9 0.96 -11.23 6.52
CA ALA A 9 -0.01 -10.92 7.56
C ALA A 9 -0.45 -9.45 7.54
N VAL A 10 0.50 -8.51 7.46
CA VAL A 10 0.21 -7.07 7.41
C VAL A 10 -0.47 -6.70 6.10
N ALA A 11 0.04 -7.19 4.97
CA ALA A 11 -0.56 -6.94 3.67
C ALA A 11 -2.02 -7.41 3.63
N ASN A 12 -2.34 -8.58 4.22
CA ASN A 12 -3.70 -9.11 4.21
C ASN A 12 -4.71 -8.16 4.86
N VAL A 13 -4.33 -7.55 5.98
CA VAL A 13 -5.16 -6.57 6.68
C VAL A 13 -5.22 -5.28 5.89
N ALA A 14 -4.08 -4.78 5.42
CA ALA A 14 -3.99 -3.54 4.65
C ALA A 14 -4.84 -3.60 3.35
N HIS A 15 -4.75 -4.69 2.59
CA HIS A 15 -5.55 -4.94 1.39
C HIS A 15 -7.05 -4.94 1.67
N LYS A 16 -7.45 -5.60 2.75
CA LYS A 16 -8.86 -5.70 3.12
C LYS A 16 -9.47 -4.39 3.58
N LEU A 17 -8.70 -3.44 4.07
CA LEU A 17 -9.22 -2.21 4.66
C LEU A 17 -9.14 -0.99 3.73
N ASN A 18 -8.35 -1.05 2.67
CA ASN A 18 -8.08 0.10 1.81
C ASN A 18 -8.64 -0.10 0.40
N GLU A 19 -8.93 1.02 -0.26
CA GLU A 19 -9.41 1.09 -1.64
C GLU A 19 -8.28 1.47 -2.59
N VAL A 20 -7.27 2.22 -2.12
CA VAL A 20 -6.08 2.60 -2.88
C VAL A 20 -4.82 2.16 -2.13
N ILE A 21 -3.84 1.64 -2.86
CA ILE A 21 -2.56 1.20 -2.33
C ILE A 21 -1.45 1.73 -3.26
N ALA A 22 -0.84 2.86 -2.90
CA ALA A 22 0.27 3.42 -3.66
C ALA A 22 1.59 2.85 -3.13
N ILE A 23 2.39 2.21 -3.98
CA ILE A 23 3.58 1.45 -3.57
C ILE A 23 4.83 1.91 -4.30
N TYR A 24 5.98 1.58 -3.70
CA TYR A 24 7.29 1.60 -4.34
C TYR A 24 8.18 0.55 -3.67
N PRO A 25 8.91 -0.29 -4.42
CA PRO A 25 9.65 -1.40 -3.85
C PRO A 25 10.89 -0.95 -3.05
N ILE A 26 10.95 -1.32 -1.78
CA ILE A 26 12.13 -1.21 -0.93
C ILE A 26 12.20 -2.37 0.08
N THR A 27 13.37 -3.00 0.20
CA THR A 27 13.61 -4.08 1.19
C THR A 27 13.61 -3.51 2.61
N PRO A 28 12.96 -4.15 3.61
CA PRO A 28 12.27 -5.45 3.56
C PRO A 28 10.75 -5.37 3.32
N SER A 29 10.21 -4.21 2.97
CA SER A 29 8.76 -3.98 2.84
C SER A 29 8.17 -4.35 1.48
N SER A 30 8.97 -4.53 0.43
CA SER A 30 8.48 -4.87 -0.92
C SER A 30 7.45 -6.00 -0.98
N PRO A 31 7.62 -7.12 -0.24
CA PRO A 31 6.66 -8.23 -0.33
C PRO A 31 5.23 -7.83 0.05
N MET A 32 5.03 -6.82 0.92
CA MET A 32 3.68 -6.35 1.25
C MET A 32 2.96 -5.74 0.04
N GLY A 33 3.67 -4.97 -0.77
CA GLY A 33 3.14 -4.40 -2.02
C GLY A 33 2.89 -5.48 -3.07
N GLU A 34 3.80 -6.44 -3.20
CA GLU A 34 3.68 -7.58 -4.13
C GLU A 34 2.45 -8.45 -3.80
N PHE A 35 2.20 -8.74 -2.52
CA PHE A 35 1.01 -9.48 -2.11
C PHE A 35 -0.28 -8.70 -2.42
N ALA A 36 -0.32 -7.40 -2.12
CA ALA A 36 -1.47 -6.55 -2.41
C ALA A 36 -1.76 -6.50 -3.92
N ASP A 37 -0.72 -6.27 -4.74
CA ASP A 37 -0.83 -6.25 -6.20
C ASP A 37 -1.33 -7.60 -6.75
N ALA A 38 -0.74 -8.71 -6.30
CA ALA A 38 -1.14 -10.04 -6.72
C ALA A 38 -2.60 -10.36 -6.36
N TRP A 39 -3.07 -9.95 -5.18
CA TRP A 39 -4.46 -10.14 -4.78
C TRP A 39 -5.42 -9.25 -5.58
N SER A 40 -5.07 -8.00 -5.85
CA SER A 40 -5.86 -7.13 -6.72
C SER A 40 -5.93 -7.65 -8.15
N ALA A 41 -4.82 -8.17 -8.70
CA ALA A 41 -4.75 -8.70 -10.05
C ALA A 41 -5.68 -9.91 -10.28
N VAL A 42 -5.95 -10.70 -9.24
CA VAL A 42 -6.91 -11.81 -9.29
C VAL A 42 -8.33 -11.43 -8.83
N GLY A 43 -8.60 -10.14 -8.64
CA GLY A 43 -9.93 -9.63 -8.28
C GLY A 43 -10.34 -9.87 -6.83
N ASN A 44 -9.38 -10.00 -5.91
CA ASN A 44 -9.68 -10.18 -4.49
C ASN A 44 -10.18 -8.86 -3.87
N GLU A 45 -11.45 -8.85 -3.49
CA GLU A 45 -12.14 -7.68 -2.93
C GLU A 45 -11.71 -7.38 -1.48
N ASN A 46 -11.78 -6.11 -1.12
CA ASN A 46 -11.68 -5.62 0.25
C ASN A 46 -13.03 -5.73 0.99
N ILE A 47 -13.09 -5.27 2.25
CA ILE A 47 -14.34 -5.35 3.04
C ILE A 47 -15.45 -4.41 2.55
N TRP A 48 -15.13 -3.53 1.60
CA TRP A 48 -16.06 -2.58 0.99
C TRP A 48 -16.69 -3.12 -0.30
N GLY A 49 -16.32 -4.34 -0.72
CA GLY A 49 -16.78 -4.96 -1.96
C GLY A 49 -16.12 -4.37 -3.22
N THR A 50 -14.94 -3.77 -3.08
CA THR A 50 -14.16 -3.24 -4.21
C THR A 50 -12.80 -3.93 -4.27
N VAL A 51 -12.24 -4.07 -5.47
CA VAL A 51 -10.85 -4.53 -5.63
C VAL A 51 -9.93 -3.33 -5.41
N PRO A 52 -9.00 -3.36 -4.44
CA PRO A 52 -8.11 -2.24 -4.19
C PRO A 52 -7.31 -1.86 -5.45
N LEU A 53 -7.22 -0.58 -5.74
CA LEU A 53 -6.37 -0.06 -6.80
C LEU A 53 -4.93 0.00 -6.30
N VAL A 54 -4.09 -0.92 -6.77
CA VAL A 54 -2.66 -0.94 -6.47
C VAL A 54 -1.92 -0.23 -7.61
N MET A 55 -1.02 0.70 -7.27
CA MET A 55 -0.23 1.43 -8.26
C MET A 55 1.21 1.59 -7.78
N GLU A 56 2.16 1.21 -8.64
CA GLU A 56 3.58 1.47 -8.41
C GLU A 56 3.94 2.86 -8.90
N MET A 57 4.54 3.66 -8.01
CA MET A 57 4.98 5.01 -8.31
C MET A 57 6.45 5.03 -8.73
N GLN A 58 6.97 6.20 -9.09
CA GLN A 58 8.37 6.36 -9.51
C GLN A 58 9.38 6.40 -8.35
N ALA A 59 8.91 6.72 -7.14
CA ALA A 59 9.70 6.81 -5.90
C ALA A 59 8.76 6.85 -4.69
N GLU A 60 9.26 6.61 -3.48
CA GLU A 60 8.47 6.66 -2.24
C GLU A 60 7.87 8.05 -1.98
N GLY A 61 8.59 9.12 -2.33
CA GLY A 61 8.02 10.48 -2.28
C GLY A 61 6.81 10.66 -3.20
N GLY A 62 6.82 9.99 -4.35
CA GLY A 62 5.68 9.92 -5.28
C GLY A 62 4.53 9.09 -4.71
N ALA A 63 4.82 7.93 -4.12
CA ALA A 63 3.84 7.12 -3.39
C ALA A 63 3.18 7.91 -2.27
N ALA A 64 3.93 8.63 -1.44
CA ALA A 64 3.35 9.47 -0.39
C ALA A 64 2.49 10.62 -0.95
N GLY A 65 2.88 11.21 -2.09
CA GLY A 65 2.06 12.21 -2.77
C GLY A 65 0.74 11.65 -3.29
N ALA A 66 0.78 10.45 -3.88
CA ALA A 66 -0.42 9.73 -4.32
C ALA A 66 -1.33 9.37 -3.13
N VAL A 67 -0.76 8.88 -2.03
CA VAL A 67 -1.49 8.64 -0.76
C VAL A 67 -2.18 9.91 -0.29
N HIS A 68 -1.45 11.03 -0.21
CA HIS A 68 -2.01 12.30 0.22
C HIS A 68 -3.19 12.76 -0.67
N GLY A 69 -3.02 12.68 -1.99
CA GLY A 69 -4.09 13.03 -2.95
C GLY A 69 -5.32 12.13 -2.81
N ALA A 70 -5.13 10.81 -2.76
CA ALA A 70 -6.23 9.85 -2.63
C ALA A 70 -7.03 10.07 -1.33
N LEU A 71 -6.32 10.28 -0.20
CA LEU A 71 -6.94 10.62 1.08
C LEU A 71 -7.73 11.94 1.01
N GLN A 72 -7.19 12.99 0.38
CA GLN A 72 -7.90 14.26 0.19
C GLN A 72 -9.18 14.11 -0.64
N THR A 73 -9.19 13.16 -1.58
CA THR A 73 -10.38 12.86 -2.40
C THR A 73 -11.36 11.89 -1.75
N GLY A 74 -11.08 11.42 -0.52
CA GLY A 74 -12.01 10.65 0.30
C GLY A 74 -11.84 9.12 0.24
N SER A 75 -10.74 8.61 -0.30
CA SER A 75 -10.49 7.17 -0.39
C SER A 75 -9.63 6.66 0.76
N LEU A 76 -9.98 5.50 1.33
CA LEU A 76 -9.14 4.83 2.32
C LEU A 76 -7.88 4.31 1.63
N THR A 77 -6.73 4.86 2.01
CA THR A 77 -5.48 4.67 1.29
C THR A 77 -4.35 4.23 2.21
N THR A 78 -3.51 3.31 1.73
CA THR A 78 -2.31 2.85 2.44
C THR A 78 -1.09 2.80 1.53
N THR A 79 0.08 2.59 2.15
CA THR A 79 1.37 2.37 1.48
C THR A 79 2.27 1.52 2.38
N PHE A 80 3.30 0.92 1.80
CA PHE A 80 4.31 0.13 2.50
C PHE A 80 5.69 0.70 2.20
N THR A 81 6.48 0.97 3.22
CA THR A 81 7.83 1.50 3.05
C THR A 81 8.71 1.16 4.26
N ALA A 82 10.01 1.40 4.13
CA ALA A 82 10.98 1.21 5.19
C ALA A 82 12.21 2.10 4.96
N SER A 83 13.02 2.30 6.01
CA SER A 83 14.37 2.88 5.93
C SER A 83 14.41 4.19 5.11
N GLN A 84 15.18 4.24 4.02
CA GLN A 84 15.34 5.43 3.18
C GLN A 84 14.04 5.85 2.50
N GLY A 85 13.20 4.89 2.13
CA GLY A 85 11.91 5.17 1.52
C GLY A 85 11.01 5.99 2.45
N LEU A 86 11.00 5.66 3.74
CA LEU A 86 10.25 6.42 4.75
C LEU A 86 10.73 7.88 4.83
N LEU A 87 12.04 8.14 4.72
CA LEU A 87 12.57 9.51 4.74
C LEU A 87 12.03 10.36 3.59
N LEU A 88 11.85 9.76 2.41
CA LEU A 88 11.30 10.45 1.24
C LEU A 88 9.80 10.76 1.38
N MET A 89 9.09 10.05 2.26
CA MET A 89 7.68 10.30 2.55
C MET A 89 7.44 11.43 3.56
N ILE A 90 8.44 11.76 4.40
CA ILE A 90 8.31 12.74 5.51
C ILE A 90 7.68 14.07 5.06
N PRO A 91 8.08 14.71 3.93
CA PRO A 91 7.48 15.97 3.53
C PRO A 91 5.95 15.90 3.32
N ASN A 92 5.43 14.77 2.81
CA ASN A 92 3.99 14.57 2.64
C ASN A 92 3.31 14.19 3.96
N MET A 93 4.00 13.55 4.90
CA MET A 93 3.44 13.22 6.22
C MET A 93 3.12 14.46 7.08
N TYR A 94 3.71 15.62 6.76
CA TYR A 94 3.41 16.90 7.41
C TYR A 94 2.23 17.66 6.79
N LYS A 95 1.68 17.19 5.67
CA LYS A 95 0.54 17.82 5.01
C LYS A 95 -0.78 17.23 5.48
#